data_AF-A0A355UC75-F1
#
_entry.id   AF-A0A355UC75-F1
#
_cell.length_a   1.000
_cell.length_b   1.000
_cell.length_c   1.000
_cell.angle_alpha   90.00
_cell.angle_beta   90.00
_cell.angle_gamma   90.00
#
_symmetry.space_group_name_H-M   'P 1'
#
loop_
_entity.id
_entity.type
_entity.pdbx_description
1 polymer ?
#
loop_
_entity_poly.entity_id
_entity_poly.type
_entity_poly.pdbx_seq_one_letter_code
_entity_poly.pdbx_strand_id
1 'polypeptide(L)' 'MGNCYAQDILKIAFGSCNDEKKSQEFWKPILAQNPTHWYWLGDIVYADTEDMSQLRQLYSHVKEDSNYRELSANTAIDGT' A
#
# COMPACT_ATOMS: atom_id res chain seq x y z
N MET A 1 36.97 -1.19 -18.92
CA MET A 1 35.57 -0.78 -19.12
C MET A 1 34.78 -1.38 -17.99
N GLY A 2 34.44 -0.58 -16.98
CA GLY A 2 33.82 -1.05 -15.75
C GLY A 2 32.38 -1.47 -16.02
N ASN A 3 32.03 -2.67 -15.59
CA ASN A 3 30.66 -3.17 -15.64
C ASN A 3 29.88 -2.44 -14.52
N CYS A 4 29.18 -1.36 -14.87
CA CYS A 4 28.30 -0.65 -13.95
C CYS A 4 26.96 -1.40 -13.90
N TYR A 5 26.88 -2.44 -13.07
CA TYR A 5 25.57 -2.88 -12.61
C TYR A 5 25.03 -1.77 -11.71
N ALA A 6 24.07 -0.99 -12.21
CA ALA A 6 23.21 -0.22 -11.33
C ALA A 6 22.53 -1.26 -10.43
N GLN A 7 22.92 -1.32 -9.16
CA GLN A 7 22.21 -2.14 -8.19
C GLN A 7 20.83 -1.52 -8.04
N ASP A 8 19.79 -2.25 -8.42
CA ASP A 8 18.41 -1.84 -8.16
C ASP A 8 18.28 -1.63 -6.65
N ILE A 9 17.96 -0.40 -6.25
CA ILE A 9 17.89 -0.02 -4.85
C ILE A 9 16.62 -0.62 -4.27
N LEU A 10 16.76 -1.68 -3.46
CA LEU A 10 15.64 -2.22 -2.69
C LEU A 10 15.29 -1.28 -1.53
N LYS A 11 14.14 -0.63 -1.64
CA LYS A 11 13.53 0.15 -0.55
C LYS A 11 12.14 -0.39 -0.25
N ILE A 12 11.97 -0.89 0.97
CA ILE A 12 10.74 -1.51 1.42
C ILE A 12 10.05 -0.57 2.42
N ALA A 13 8.82 -0.19 2.12
CA ALA A 13 7.88 0.32 3.10
C ALA A 13 6.90 -0.80 3.47
N PHE A 14 6.36 -0.77 4.68
CA PHE A 14 5.40 -1.77 5.13
C PHE A 14 4.42 -1.15 6.12
N GLY A 15 3.24 -1.76 6.24
CA GLY A 15 2.22 -1.31 7.16
C GLY A 15 1.13 -2.35 7.42
N SER A 16 0.36 -2.11 8.47
CA SER A 16 -0.81 -2.87 8.87
C SER A 16 -1.81 -1.95 9.57
N CYS A 17 -2.94 -2.49 9.99
CA CYS A 17 -3.92 -1.80 10.83
C CYS A 17 -4.49 -0.54 10.18
N ASN A 18 -4.88 -0.66 8.92
CA ASN A 18 -5.46 0.42 8.14
C ASN A 18 -6.96 0.57 8.44
N ASP A 19 -7.26 1.23 9.56
CA ASP A 19 -8.63 1.62 9.91
C ASP A 19 -9.15 2.65 8.89
N GLU A 20 -9.98 2.18 7.96
CA GLU A 20 -10.50 2.96 6.84
C GLU A 20 -11.41 4.14 7.27
N LYS A 21 -11.81 4.18 8.54
CA LYS A 21 -12.62 5.26 9.12
C LYS A 21 -11.77 6.43 9.62
N LYS A 22 -10.45 6.27 9.68
CA LYS A 22 -9.50 7.31 10.10
C LYS A 22 -8.85 8.01 8.91
N SER A 23 -8.23 9.15 9.20
CA SER A 23 -7.43 9.89 8.23
C SER A 23 -6.35 8.99 7.61
N GLN A 24 -6.30 9.00 6.28
CA GLN A 24 -5.35 8.26 5.46
C GLN A 24 -4.14 9.13 5.07
N GLU A 25 -3.85 10.19 5.83
CA GLU A 25 -2.75 11.14 5.56
C GLU A 25 -1.37 10.49 5.58
N PHE A 26 -1.23 9.29 6.14
CA PHE A 26 0.01 8.53 6.17
C PHE A 26 0.49 8.07 4.78
N TRP A 27 -0.38 8.00 3.76
CA TRP A 27 0.04 7.65 2.41
C TRP A 27 1.04 8.63 1.81
N LYS A 28 0.88 9.94 2.09
CA LYS A 28 1.76 10.99 1.58
C LYS A 28 3.21 10.84 2.04
N PRO A 29 3.52 10.70 3.34
CA PRO A 29 4.89 10.50 3.78
C PRO A 29 5.47 9.15 3.33
N ILE A 30 4.66 8.11 3.13
CA ILE A 30 5.10 6.83 2.55
C ILE A 30 5.54 7.04 1.09
N LEU A 31 4.68 7.67 0.26
CA LEU A 31 4.99 8.03 -1.12
C LEU A 31 6.27 8.85 -1.23
N ALA A 32 6.45 9.83 -0.34
CA ALA A 32 7.64 10.67 -0.32
C ALA A 32 8.94 9.88 -0.09
N GLN A 33 8.88 8.67 0.49
CA GLN A 33 10.05 7.80 0.61
C GLN A 33 10.45 7.15 -0.72
N ASN A 34 9.62 7.18 -1.76
CA ASN A 34 9.83 6.47 -3.03
C ASN A 34 10.22 5.00 -2.80
N PRO A 35 9.35 4.20 -2.16
CA PRO A 35 9.60 2.77 -1.97
C PRO A 35 9.56 2.05 -3.33
N THR A 36 10.32 0.97 -3.43
CA THR A 36 10.22 0.01 -4.54
C THR A 36 9.20 -1.08 -4.25
N HIS A 37 8.97 -1.37 -2.96
CA HIS A 37 8.00 -2.35 -2.50
C HIS A 37 7.22 -1.80 -1.29
N TRP A 38 5.92 -2.09 -1.27
CA TRP A 38 5.03 -1.89 -0.13
C TRP A 38 4.48 -3.24 0.29
N TYR A 39 4.68 -3.58 1.57
CA TYR A 39 4.16 -4.82 2.14
C TYR A 39 3.02 -4.53 3.11
N TRP A 40 1.85 -5.09 2.81
CA TRP A 40 0.79 -5.24 3.79
C TRP A 40 1.11 -6.40 4.73
N LEU A 41 1.08 -6.12 6.04
CA LEU A 41 1.32 -7.13 7.07
C LEU A 41 0.01 -7.65 7.70
N GLY A 42 -1.14 -7.38 7.08
CA GLY A 42 -2.48 -7.70 7.59
C GLY A 42 -3.30 -6.45 7.95
N ASP A 43 -4.55 -6.68 8.35
CA ASP A 43 -5.52 -5.66 8.76
C ASP A 43 -5.62 -4.47 7.77
N ILE A 44 -5.75 -4.77 6.47
CA ILE A 44 -5.92 -3.75 5.41
C ILE A 44 -7.26 -3.01 5.54
N VAL A 45 -8.30 -3.73 5.98
CA VAL A 45 -9.64 -3.18 6.24
C VAL A 45 -10.21 -3.87 7.49
N TYR A 46 -11.00 -3.13 8.28
CA TYR A 46 -11.66 -3.66 9.47
C TYR A 46 -13.10 -4.05 9.14
N ALA A 47 -13.29 -5.30 8.74
CA ALA A 47 -14.56 -5.80 8.22
C ALA A 47 -15.16 -6.87 9.15
N ASP A 48 -15.91 -6.44 10.16
CA ASP A 48 -16.73 -7.36 10.96
C ASP A 48 -18.04 -7.68 10.21
N THR A 49 -17.92 -8.45 9.13
CA THR A 49 -19.03 -8.82 8.25
C THR A 49 -18.76 -10.11 7.47
N GLU A 50 -19.81 -10.89 7.25
CA GLU A 50 -19.80 -12.05 6.34
C GLU A 50 -20.29 -11.68 4.91
N ASP A 51 -20.77 -10.45 4.71
CA ASP A 51 -21.21 -9.98 3.40
C ASP A 51 -20.02 -9.62 2.50
N MET A 52 -19.77 -10.45 1.50
CA MET A 52 -18.70 -10.26 0.52
C MET A 52 -18.86 -8.98 -0.32
N SER A 53 -20.07 -8.46 -0.46
CA SER A 53 -20.33 -7.19 -1.15
C SER A 53 -19.82 -6.02 -0.30
N GLN A 54 -20.11 -6.05 1.00
CA GLN A 54 -19.61 -5.07 1.96
C GLN A 54 -18.08 -5.12 2.06
N LEU A 55 -17.51 -6.32 2.16
CA LEU A 55 -16.05 -6.51 2.17
C LEU A 55 -15.40 -5.93 0.90
N ARG A 56 -15.98 -6.20 -0.27
CA ARG A 56 -15.50 -5.65 -1.54
C ARG A 56 -15.53 -4.12 -1.55
N GLN A 57 -16.59 -3.52 -1.02
CA GLN A 57 -16.72 -2.07 -0.93
C GLN A 57 -15.63 -1.47 -0.04
N LEU A 58 -15.35 -2.06 1.12
CA LEU A 58 -14.28 -1.60 2.03
C LEU A 58 -12.91 -1.62 1.34
N TYR A 59 -12.57 -2.71 0.66
CA TYR A 59 -11.32 -2.76 -0.11
C TYR A 59 -11.30 -1.78 -1.30
N SER A 60 -12.46 -1.48 -1.87
CA SER A 60 -12.55 -0.50 -2.96
C SER A 60 -12.20 0.90 -2.45
N HIS A 61 -12.60 1.27 -1.24
CA HIS A 61 -12.22 2.56 -0.65
C HIS A 61 -10.70 2.72 -0.50
N VAL A 62 -9.99 1.68 -0.07
CA VAL A 62 -8.51 1.70 -0.05
C VAL A 62 -7.94 1.89 -1.45
N LYS A 63 -8.47 1.15 -2.43
CA LYS A 63 -8.00 1.19 -3.84
C LYS A 63 -8.36 2.49 -4.56
N GLU A 64 -9.37 3.21 -4.09
CA GLU A 64 -9.84 4.46 -4.70
C GLU A 64 -9.10 5.70 -4.16
N ASP A 65 -8.44 5.59 -2.98
CA ASP A 65 -7.60 6.67 -2.45
C ASP A 65 -6.51 7.06 -3.47
N SER A 66 -6.44 8.34 -3.80
CA SER A 66 -5.54 8.84 -4.84
C SER A 66 -4.07 8.59 -4.53
N ASN A 67 -3.68 8.67 -3.24
CA ASN A 67 -2.32 8.45 -2.82
C ASN A 67 -1.98 6.95 -2.83
N TYR A 68 -2.92 6.09 -2.41
CA TYR A 68 -2.72 4.65 -2.54
C TYR A 68 -2.60 4.23 -4.02
N ARG A 69 -3.42 4.81 -4.90
CA ARG A 69 -3.31 4.59 -6.35
C ARG A 69 -1.95 5.02 -6.89
N GLU A 70 -1.47 6.20 -6.49
CA GLU A 70 -0.13 6.67 -6.86
C GLU A 70 0.96 5.73 -6.34
N LEU A 71 0.82 5.21 -5.12
CA LEU A 71 1.77 4.25 -4.54
C LEU A 71 1.80 2.98 -5.38
N SER A 72 0.63 2.41 -5.67
CA SER A 72 0.47 1.18 -6.47
C SER A 72 0.94 1.31 -7.92
N ALA A 73 0.96 2.52 -8.47
CA ALA A 73 1.46 2.78 -9.83
C ALA A 73 3.00 2.77 -9.90
N ASN A 74 3.68 3.05 -8.79
CA ASN A 74 5.14 3.23 -8.74
C ASN A 74 5.87 2.20 -7.87
N THR A 75 5.13 1.36 -7.15
CA THR A 75 5.64 0.45 -6.10
C THR A 75 5.04 -0.93 -6.30
N ALA A 76 5.84 -1.99 -6.17
CA ALA A 76 5.30 -3.34 -6.07
C ALA A 76 4.50 -3.48 -4.77
N ILE A 77 3.27 -3.98 -4.85
CA ILE A 77 2.39 -4.18 -3.70
C ILE A 77 2.30 -5.67 -3.41
N ASP A 78 2.81 -6.09 -2.24
CA ASP A 78 2.83 -7.47 -1.78
C ASP A 78 2.17 -7.61 -0.40
N GLY A 79 1.93 -8.85 0.04
CA GLY A 79 1.38 -9.16 1.36
C GLY A 79 -0.10 -9.53 1.36
N THR A 80 -0.74 -9.37 2.52
CA THR A 80 -2.09 -9.87 2.83
C THR A 80 -3.03 -8.78 3.33
#